data_AF-A0A922ZAT4-F1
#
_entry.id   AF-A0A922ZAT4-F1
#
_cell.length_a   1.000
_cell.length_b   1.000
_cell.length_c   1.000
_cell.angle_alpha   90.00
_cell.angle_beta   90.00
_cell.angle_gamma   90.00
#
_symmetry.space_group_name_H-M   'P 1'
#
loop_
_entity.id
_entity.type
_entity.pdbx_description
1 polymer ?
#
loop_
_entity_poly.entity_id
_entity_poly.type
_entity_poly.pdbx_seq_one_letter_code
_entity_poly.pdbx_strand_id
1 'polypeptide(L)'
;MTTRIKEAAIKYQEYAPVPRLAQFDFAFASNLNEYNKLNGIGILYISSVNQDSTEYPIERVYFKFKDGNVDLKLLGSIKIPVTDDLIKKVFGRNRIDYYYYLPYPITQFSGQLLIDWKKNRKEFVLSRFPTENKLDFINDKILALPDNKSDIDKDSFEKFTLREFQITFIK
;
A
#
# COMPACT_ATOMS: atom_id res chain seq x y z
N MET A 1 -8.60 -5.72 -6.53
CA MET A 1 -7.17 -6.11 -6.67
C MET A 1 -6.94 -7.36 -7.51
N THR A 2 -7.64 -8.48 -7.27
CA THR A 2 -7.48 -9.73 -8.06
C THR A 2 -7.58 -9.50 -9.57
N THR A 3 -8.54 -8.68 -10.01
CA THR A 3 -8.69 -8.30 -11.44
C THR A 3 -7.44 -7.63 -12.00
N ARG A 4 -6.88 -6.62 -11.32
CA ARG A 4 -5.63 -5.94 -11.73
C ARG A 4 -4.45 -6.90 -11.84
N ILE A 5 -4.35 -7.87 -10.94
CA ILE A 5 -3.29 -8.91 -11.00
C ILE A 5 -3.50 -9.81 -12.21
N LYS A 6 -4.74 -10.19 -12.52
CA LYS A 6 -5.07 -11.01 -13.69
C LYS A 6 -4.76 -10.27 -15.00
N GLU A 7 -5.12 -8.99 -15.09
CA GLU A 7 -4.79 -8.12 -16.22
C GLU A 7 -3.27 -8.02 -16.41
N ALA A 8 -2.53 -7.83 -15.32
CA ALA A 8 -1.06 -7.88 -15.36
C ALA A 8 -0.56 -9.25 -15.84
N ALA A 9 -1.16 -10.35 -15.40
CA ALA A 9 -0.74 -11.69 -15.81
C ALA A 9 -0.92 -11.90 -17.32
N ILE A 10 -2.04 -11.44 -17.89
CA ILE A 10 -2.28 -11.44 -19.34
C ILE A 10 -1.21 -10.63 -20.07
N LYS A 11 -0.87 -9.44 -19.56
CA LYS A 11 0.15 -8.56 -20.16
C LYS A 11 1.55 -9.16 -20.13
N TYR A 12 1.90 -9.87 -19.06
CA TYR A 12 3.26 -10.36 -18.82
C TYR A 12 3.45 -11.86 -19.14
N GLN A 13 2.43 -12.55 -19.65
CA GLN A 13 2.47 -14.00 -19.84
C GLN A 13 3.59 -14.48 -20.77
N GLU A 14 4.00 -13.67 -21.74
CA GLU A 14 5.09 -13.98 -22.67
C GLU A 14 6.48 -13.94 -22.01
N TYR A 15 6.60 -13.24 -20.88
CA TYR A 15 7.82 -13.11 -20.08
C TYR A 15 7.83 -14.04 -18.87
N ALA A 16 6.87 -14.97 -18.79
CA ALA A 16 6.78 -15.89 -17.66
C ALA A 16 7.99 -16.84 -17.60
N PRO A 17 8.50 -17.16 -16.40
CA PRO A 17 8.04 -16.69 -15.09
C PRO A 17 8.55 -15.27 -14.78
N VAL A 18 7.65 -14.40 -14.31
CA VAL A 18 8.01 -13.10 -13.76
C VAL A 18 8.26 -13.25 -12.26
N PRO A 19 9.42 -12.82 -11.71
CA PRO A 19 9.79 -13.12 -10.33
C PRO A 19 8.76 -12.65 -9.30
N ARG A 20 8.20 -11.45 -9.49
CA ARG A 20 7.30 -10.80 -8.55
C ARG A 20 6.46 -9.71 -9.22
N LEU A 21 5.29 -9.46 -8.64
CA LEU A 21 4.41 -8.33 -8.93
C LEU A 21 3.96 -7.74 -7.60
N ALA A 22 3.93 -6.42 -7.51
CA ALA A 22 3.19 -5.71 -6.47
C ALA A 22 2.26 -4.70 -7.13
N GLN A 23 1.00 -4.71 -6.70
CA GLN A 23 -0.04 -3.76 -7.06
C GLN A 23 -0.47 -3.05 -5.79
N PHE A 24 -0.93 -1.82 -5.92
CA PHE A 24 -1.38 -1.06 -4.76
C PHE A 24 -2.63 -0.26 -5.06
N ASP A 25 -3.31 0.10 -3.98
CA ASP A 25 -4.35 1.11 -3.93
C ASP A 25 -4.19 1.88 -2.63
N PHE A 26 -4.76 3.07 -2.54
CA PHE A 26 -4.78 3.83 -1.30
C PHE A 26 -6.02 4.69 -1.21
N ALA A 27 -6.46 4.91 0.01
CA ALA A 27 -7.59 5.77 0.30
C ALA A 27 -7.24 6.73 1.43
N PHE A 28 -7.90 7.88 1.40
CA PHE A 28 -7.85 8.90 2.43
C PHE A 28 -9.28 9.24 2.88
N ALA A 29 -9.38 10.07 3.91
CA ALA A 29 -10.66 10.60 4.36
C ALA A 29 -11.46 11.23 3.20
N SER A 30 -12.78 11.12 3.30
CA SER A 30 -13.75 11.65 2.33
C SER A 30 -14.12 13.12 2.59
N ASN A 31 -13.82 13.64 3.78
CA ASN A 31 -14.09 15.01 4.17
C ASN A 31 -13.17 15.46 5.32
N LEU A 32 -13.15 16.77 5.60
CA LEU A 32 -12.29 17.37 6.62
C LEU A 32 -12.54 16.81 8.04
N ASN A 33 -13.79 16.52 8.40
CA ASN A 33 -14.12 15.96 9.71
C ASN A 33 -13.53 14.55 9.88
N GLU A 34 -13.70 13.68 8.89
CA GLU A 34 -13.06 12.36 8.87
C GLU A 34 -11.53 12.50 8.85
N TYR A 35 -10.97 13.41 8.06
CA TYR A 35 -9.53 13.67 8.01
C TYR A 35 -8.95 14.00 9.39
N ASN A 36 -9.61 14.90 10.13
CA ASN A 36 -9.18 15.28 11.48
C ASN A 36 -9.26 14.09 12.45
N LYS A 37 -10.32 13.28 12.38
CA LYS A 37 -10.46 12.08 13.23
C LYS A 37 -9.44 10.99 12.91
N LEU A 38 -9.02 10.90 11.65
CA LEU A 38 -7.96 10.01 11.20
C LEU A 38 -6.56 10.63 11.37
N ASN A 39 -6.46 11.85 11.88
CA ASN A 39 -5.23 12.63 11.96
C ASN A 39 -4.44 12.69 10.63
N GLY A 40 -5.15 12.82 9.51
CA GLY A 40 -4.56 12.85 8.18
C GLY A 40 -3.91 11.54 7.74
N ILE A 41 -4.21 10.43 8.40
CA ILE A 41 -3.73 9.10 8.05
C ILE A 41 -4.76 8.39 7.17
N GLY A 42 -4.31 7.95 5.99
CA GLY A 42 -5.02 7.03 5.12
C GLY A 42 -4.50 5.61 5.24
N ILE A 43 -4.95 4.75 4.32
CA ILE A 43 -4.48 3.36 4.21
C ILE A 43 -3.88 3.15 2.84
N LEU A 44 -2.70 2.53 2.84
CA LEU A 44 -2.08 1.93 1.68
C LEU A 44 -2.36 0.44 1.69
N TYR A 45 -3.04 -0.04 0.67
CA TYR A 45 -3.25 -1.46 0.41
C TYR A 45 -2.28 -1.93 -0.66
N ILE A 46 -1.44 -2.91 -0.34
CA ILE A 46 -0.53 -3.55 -1.29
C ILE A 46 -0.95 -5.00 -1.45
N SER A 47 -1.13 -5.45 -2.68
CA SER A 47 -1.20 -6.88 -2.99
C SER A 47 0.02 -7.30 -3.77
N SER A 48 0.68 -8.31 -3.23
CA SER A 48 1.92 -8.84 -3.78
C SER A 48 1.74 -10.28 -4.18
N VAL A 49 2.34 -10.68 -5.31
CA VAL A 49 2.43 -12.06 -5.77
C VAL A 49 3.86 -12.35 -6.21
N ASN A 50 4.45 -13.47 -5.80
CA ASN A 50 5.79 -13.86 -6.23
C ASN A 50 5.99 -15.38 -6.38
N GLN A 51 7.03 -15.72 -7.14
CA GLN A 51 7.45 -17.10 -7.41
C GLN A 51 8.19 -17.70 -6.21
N ASP A 52 9.07 -16.92 -5.58
CA ASP A 52 9.91 -17.32 -4.46
C ASP A 52 9.27 -16.94 -3.11
N SER A 53 8.75 -17.94 -2.40
CA SER A 53 8.13 -17.73 -1.09
C SER A 53 9.11 -17.23 -0.02
N THR A 54 10.43 -17.36 -0.23
CA THR A 54 11.44 -16.88 0.72
C THR A 54 11.63 -15.36 0.68
N GLU A 55 11.04 -14.68 -0.30
CA GLU A 55 10.96 -13.22 -0.35
C GLU A 55 9.88 -12.62 0.59
N TYR A 56 9.03 -13.47 1.19
CA TYR A 56 8.01 -13.06 2.14
C TYR A 56 8.38 -13.25 3.62
N PRO A 57 7.74 -12.48 4.53
CA PRO A 57 6.90 -11.30 4.23
C PRO A 57 7.73 -10.14 3.65
N ILE A 58 7.08 -9.14 3.05
CA ILE A 58 7.74 -7.86 2.74
C ILE A 58 8.45 -7.35 4.01
N GLU A 59 9.71 -6.99 3.89
CA GLU A 59 10.55 -6.59 5.03
C GLU A 59 10.35 -5.12 5.39
N ARG A 60 10.16 -4.26 4.37
CA ARG A 60 9.99 -2.83 4.58
C ARG A 60 9.12 -2.21 3.49
N VAL A 61 8.26 -1.28 3.88
CA VAL A 61 7.58 -0.37 2.97
C VAL A 61 7.84 1.04 3.47
N TYR A 62 8.31 1.91 2.58
CA TYR A 62 8.74 3.25 2.96
C TYR A 62 8.63 4.23 1.81
N PHE A 63 8.53 5.50 2.16
CA PHE A 63 8.55 6.60 1.23
C PHE A 63 9.92 7.27 1.26
N LYS A 64 10.57 7.40 0.09
CA LYS A 64 11.85 8.08 -0.09
C LYS A 64 11.64 9.39 -0.83
N PHE A 65 12.12 10.48 -0.23
CA PHE A 65 12.04 11.83 -0.77
C PHE A 65 13.37 12.55 -0.56
N LYS A 66 13.48 13.79 -1.03
CA LYS A 66 14.74 14.55 -1.03
C LYS A 66 15.42 14.59 0.34
N ASP A 67 14.63 14.78 1.40
CA ASP A 67 15.15 15.04 2.75
C ASP A 67 15.19 13.79 3.64
N GLY A 68 14.83 12.60 3.12
CA GLY A 68 14.96 11.36 3.87
C GLY A 68 13.99 10.24 3.47
N ASN A 69 13.80 9.31 4.41
CA ASN A 69 12.88 8.18 4.28
C ASN A 69 11.87 8.17 5.44
N VAL A 70 10.61 7.85 5.15
CA VAL A 70 9.58 7.58 6.16
C VAL A 70 9.12 6.13 6.03
N ASP A 71 9.33 5.34 7.08
CA ASP A 71 8.85 3.96 7.14
C ASP A 71 7.34 3.93 7.39
N LEU A 72 6.63 3.11 6.60
CA LEU A 72 5.21 2.94 6.76
C LEU A 72 4.93 1.83 7.77
N LYS A 73 4.09 2.13 8.74
CA LYS A 73 3.71 1.19 9.80
C LYS A 73 2.67 0.21 9.26
N LEU A 74 2.98 -1.08 9.36
CA LEU A 74 2.06 -2.17 9.00
C LEU A 74 0.86 -2.19 9.97
N LEU A 75 -0.34 -2.25 9.40
CA LEU A 75 -1.60 -2.48 10.11
C LEU A 75 -1.88 -3.97 10.25
N GLY A 76 -1.69 -4.71 9.17
CA GLY A 76 -1.94 -6.15 9.11
C GLY A 76 -1.70 -6.71 7.71
N SER A 77 -1.72 -8.04 7.61
CA SER A 77 -1.53 -8.74 6.35
C SER A 77 -2.35 -10.02 6.31
N ILE A 78 -2.78 -10.41 5.11
CA ILE A 78 -3.58 -11.62 4.88
C ILE A 78 -2.96 -12.39 3.71
N LYS A 79 -2.65 -13.68 3.95
CA LYS A 79 -2.24 -14.58 2.87
C LYS A 79 -3.48 -15.04 2.11
N ILE A 80 -3.48 -14.84 0.80
CA ILE A 80 -4.61 -15.21 -0.06
C ILE A 80 -4.18 -16.35 -1.00
N PRO A 81 -4.93 -17.44 -1.10
CA PRO A 81 -4.64 -18.48 -2.07
C PRO A 81 -4.83 -17.94 -3.50
N VAL A 82 -3.82 -18.13 -4.35
CA VAL A 82 -3.96 -17.85 -5.78
C VAL A 82 -4.67 -19.03 -6.45
N THR A 83 -5.89 -18.83 -6.93
CA THR A 83 -6.70 -19.88 -7.56
C THR A 83 -6.59 -19.89 -9.08
N ASP A 84 -6.37 -18.74 -9.72
CA ASP A 84 -6.28 -18.59 -11.17
C ASP A 84 -4.95 -19.13 -11.73
N ASP A 85 -5.02 -20.04 -12.71
CA ASP A 85 -3.85 -20.74 -13.23
C ASP A 85 -2.89 -19.85 -14.03
N LEU A 86 -3.40 -18.81 -14.69
CA LEU A 86 -2.55 -17.87 -15.40
C LEU A 86 -1.72 -17.07 -14.39
N ILE A 87 -2.33 -16.60 -13.30
CA ILE A 87 -1.59 -15.90 -12.23
C ILE A 87 -0.52 -16.82 -11.64
N LYS A 88 -0.85 -18.10 -11.35
CA LYS A 88 0.11 -19.07 -10.82
C LYS A 88 1.29 -19.27 -11.76
N LYS A 89 1.03 -19.40 -13.07
CA LYS A 89 2.07 -19.59 -14.09
C LYS A 89 2.99 -18.36 -14.18
N VAL A 90 2.41 -17.16 -14.23
CA VAL A 90 3.17 -15.94 -14.51
C VAL A 90 3.88 -15.42 -13.26
N PHE A 91 3.18 -15.27 -12.14
CA PHE A 91 3.68 -14.62 -10.93
C PHE A 91 3.88 -15.56 -9.74
N GLY A 92 3.39 -16.79 -9.80
CA GLY A 92 3.52 -17.76 -8.71
C GLY A 92 2.28 -17.87 -7.83
N ARG A 93 2.40 -18.70 -6.78
CA ARG A 93 1.28 -19.12 -5.92
C ARG A 93 1.20 -18.34 -4.61
N ASN A 94 2.19 -17.48 -4.34
CA ASN A 94 2.34 -16.84 -3.05
C ASN A 94 1.79 -15.42 -3.13
N ARG A 95 0.54 -15.22 -2.69
CA ARG A 95 -0.06 -13.89 -2.58
C ARG A 95 -0.22 -13.47 -1.13
N ILE A 96 0.24 -12.26 -0.81
CA ILE A 96 -0.02 -11.60 0.47
C ILE A 96 -0.53 -10.20 0.20
N ASP A 97 -1.64 -9.88 0.86
CA ASP A 97 -2.27 -8.57 0.88
C ASP A 97 -1.87 -7.88 2.19
N TYR A 98 -1.36 -6.66 2.11
CA TYR A 98 -0.83 -5.88 3.21
C TYR A 98 -1.55 -4.54 3.31
N TYR A 99 -1.73 -4.07 4.54
CA TYR A 99 -2.31 -2.78 4.83
C TYR A 99 -1.32 -1.98 5.67
N TYR A 100 -1.03 -0.76 5.27
CA TYR A 100 -0.12 0.15 5.97
C TYR A 100 -0.82 1.47 6.25
N TYR A 101 -0.42 2.13 7.33
CA TYR A 101 -0.74 3.54 7.50
C TYR A 101 -0.03 4.35 6.42
N LEU A 102 -0.77 5.27 5.78
CA LEU A 102 -0.24 6.19 4.79
C LEU A 102 -0.54 7.63 5.22
N PRO A 103 0.44 8.38 5.73
CA PRO A 103 0.30 9.81 5.93
C PRO A 103 -0.13 10.54 4.64
N TYR A 104 -1.16 11.37 4.68
CA TYR A 104 -1.48 12.23 3.54
C TYR A 104 -0.34 13.21 3.20
N PRO A 105 0.35 13.85 4.18
CA PRO A 105 1.42 14.79 3.86
C PRO A 105 2.55 14.21 3.00
N ILE A 106 2.91 12.93 3.19
CA ILE A 106 4.02 12.35 2.42
C ILE A 106 3.68 12.13 0.95
N THR A 107 2.39 11.94 0.60
CA THR A 107 1.98 11.75 -0.80
C THR A 107 2.02 13.05 -1.60
N GLN A 108 2.11 14.19 -0.92
CA GLN A 108 2.21 15.51 -1.56
C GLN A 108 3.67 15.88 -1.90
N PHE A 109 4.64 15.18 -1.31
CA PHE A 109 6.05 15.38 -1.66
C PHE A 109 6.42 14.64 -2.94
N SER A 110 7.37 15.22 -3.69
CA SER A 110 8.03 14.49 -4.78
C SER A 110 8.91 13.39 -4.20
N GLY A 111 8.60 12.13 -4.53
CA GLY A 111 9.28 10.98 -3.96
C GLY A 111 8.83 9.65 -4.53
N GLN A 112 9.29 8.57 -3.90
CA GLN A 112 9.05 7.20 -4.34
C GLN A 112 8.50 6.36 -3.18
N LEU A 113 7.42 5.63 -3.45
CA LEU A 113 6.95 4.57 -2.57
C LEU A 113 7.71 3.29 -2.93
N LEU A 114 8.40 2.71 -1.95
CA LEU A 114 9.36 1.63 -2.13
C LEU A 114 9.01 0.43 -1.25
N ILE A 115 9.36 -0.75 -1.76
CA ILE A 115 9.26 -2.03 -1.07
C ILE A 115 10.66 -2.65 -1.00
N ASP A 116 11.05 -3.09 0.19
CA ASP A 116 12.15 -4.04 0.36
C ASP A 116 11.58 -5.42 0.63
N TRP A 117 11.86 -6.36 -0.26
CA TRP A 117 11.54 -7.76 -0.06
C TRP A 117 12.54 -8.38 0.92
N LYS A 118 12.15 -9.46 1.60
CA LYS A 118 13.03 -10.13 2.57
C LYS A 118 14.32 -10.66 1.94
N LYS A 119 14.26 -11.03 0.66
CA LYS A 119 15.40 -11.50 -0.14
C LYS A 119 15.34 -10.94 -1.55
N ASN A 120 16.48 -11.02 -2.24
CA ASN A 120 16.67 -10.78 -3.68
C ASN A 120 16.42 -9.36 -4.21
N ARG A 121 15.54 -8.55 -3.58
CA ARG A 121 15.21 -7.22 -4.08
C ARG A 121 14.97 -6.21 -2.96
N LYS A 122 15.80 -5.17 -2.96
CA LYS A 122 15.63 -3.92 -2.21
C LYS A 122 15.28 -2.78 -3.16
N GLU A 123 14.76 -1.69 -2.62
CA GLU A 123 14.39 -0.47 -3.37
C GLU A 123 13.52 -0.81 -4.59
N PHE A 124 12.52 -1.68 -4.41
CA PHE A 124 11.53 -1.97 -5.45
C PHE A 124 10.53 -0.81 -5.52
N VAL A 125 10.59 -0.04 -6.61
CA VAL A 125 9.70 1.12 -6.82
C VAL A 125 8.28 0.63 -7.09
N LEU A 126 7.37 0.92 -6.16
CA LEU A 126 5.95 0.65 -6.31
C LEU A 126 5.23 1.80 -7.03
N SER A 127 5.58 3.04 -6.68
CA SER A 127 5.03 4.24 -7.33
C SER A 127 5.95 5.45 -7.16
N ARG A 128 5.65 6.52 -7.91
CA ARG A 128 6.24 7.85 -7.76
C ARG A 128 5.14 8.86 -7.43
N PHE A 129 5.48 9.82 -6.58
CA PHE A 129 4.59 10.88 -6.11
C PHE A 129 5.15 12.27 -6.48
N PRO A 130 4.32 13.34 -6.48
CA PRO A 130 2.89 13.33 -6.17
C PRO A 130 2.10 12.56 -7.24
N THR A 131 1.07 11.84 -6.79
CA THR A 131 -0.01 11.43 -7.69
C THR A 131 -0.95 12.62 -7.83
N GLU A 132 -1.77 12.67 -8.88
CA GLU A 132 -2.71 13.80 -9.12
C GLU A 132 -3.77 13.99 -8.00
N ASN A 133 -3.77 13.11 -7.00
CA ASN A 133 -4.71 13.10 -5.89
C ASN A 133 -4.38 14.18 -4.85
N LYS A 134 -5.03 15.34 -4.99
CA LYS A 134 -5.19 16.33 -3.92
C LYS A 134 -6.56 16.20 -3.27
N LEU A 135 -6.61 16.25 -1.95
CA LEU A 135 -7.85 16.41 -1.20
C LEU A 135 -8.30 17.86 -1.28
N ASP A 136 -9.45 18.10 -1.90
CA ASP A 136 -10.05 19.41 -2.15
C ASP A 136 -10.36 20.21 -0.87
N PHE A 137 -10.58 19.51 0.24
CA PHE A 137 -10.83 20.10 1.56
C PHE A 137 -9.55 20.33 2.39
N ILE A 138 -8.35 20.02 1.87
CA ILE A 138 -7.07 20.29 2.55
C ILE A 138 -6.32 21.42 1.82
N ASN A 139 -6.11 22.53 2.52
CA ASN A 139 -5.28 23.62 2.03
C ASN A 139 -3.79 23.26 2.14
N ASP A 140 -3.00 23.55 1.08
CA ASP A 140 -1.56 23.25 0.97
C ASP A 140 -0.70 23.79 2.15
N LYS A 141 -1.22 24.72 2.97
CA LYS A 141 -0.51 25.32 4.12
C LYS A 141 -0.42 24.43 5.36
N ILE A 142 -1.12 23.29 5.42
CA ILE A 142 -1.22 22.42 6.61
C ILE A 142 -0.64 21.03 6.33
N LEU A 143 0.63 20.95 5.91
CA LEU A 143 1.29 19.66 5.69
C LEU A 143 2.56 19.57 6.54
N ALA A 144 2.39 19.11 7.78
CA ALA A 144 3.49 18.64 8.61
C ALA A 144 3.58 17.11 8.49
N LEU A 145 4.78 16.55 8.49
CA LEU A 145 4.95 15.10 8.65
C LEU A 145 4.30 14.69 9.98
N PRO A 146 3.44 13.66 10.00
CA PRO A 146 2.80 13.26 11.24
C PRO A 146 3.84 12.74 12.23
N ASP A 147 3.69 13.11 13.49
CA ASP A 147 4.40 12.48 14.60
C ASP A 147 3.80 11.08 14.81
N ASN A 148 4.65 10.08 15.08
CA ASN A 148 4.25 8.66 15.23
C ASN A 148 3.34 8.39 16.44
N LYS A 149 2.89 9.43 17.15
CA LYS A 149 2.14 9.43 18.39
C LYS A 149 0.65 9.74 18.23
N SER A 150 0.14 9.87 17.02
CA SER A 150 -1.24 10.34 16.84
C SER A 150 -2.30 9.33 17.26
N ASP A 151 -3.17 9.75 18.17
CA ASP A 151 -4.39 9.03 18.55
C ASP A 151 -5.40 9.10 17.41
N ILE A 152 -5.40 8.09 16.55
CA ILE A 152 -6.46 7.88 15.55
C ILE A 152 -7.75 7.49 16.29
N ASP A 153 -8.86 8.13 15.93
CA ASP A 153 -10.18 7.71 16.43
C ASP A 153 -10.52 6.32 15.91
N LYS A 154 -10.61 5.35 16.82
CA LYS A 154 -10.73 3.92 16.50
C LYS A 154 -12.02 3.59 15.76
N ASP A 155 -13.15 4.19 16.16
CA ASP A 155 -14.45 3.97 15.52
C ASP A 155 -14.48 4.55 14.10
N SER A 156 -13.96 5.76 13.91
CA SER A 156 -13.83 6.35 12.57
C SER A 156 -12.87 5.57 11.69
N PHE A 157 -11.76 5.08 12.24
CA PHE A 157 -10.81 4.25 11.49
C PHE A 157 -11.44 2.93 11.04
N GLU A 158 -12.19 2.25 11.90
CA GLU A 158 -12.88 1.01 11.53
C GLU A 158 -13.96 1.23 10.46
N LYS A 159 -14.75 2.30 10.58
CA LYS A 159 -15.73 2.69 9.55
C LYS A 159 -15.05 3.00 8.22
N PHE A 160 -13.92 3.70 8.27
CA PHE A 160 -13.10 4.01 7.11
C PHE A 160 -12.56 2.74 6.44
N THR A 161 -11.96 1.81 7.20
CA THR A 161 -11.37 0.58 6.65
C THR A 161 -12.42 -0.34 6.03
N LEU A 162 -13.60 -0.41 6.65
CA LEU A 162 -14.73 -1.17 6.14
C LEU A 162 -15.27 -0.57 4.84
N ARG A 163 -15.40 0.76 4.76
CA ARG A 163 -15.86 1.47 3.56
C ARG A 163 -14.93 1.25 2.37
N GLU A 164 -13.64 1.47 2.57
CA GLU A 164 -12.67 1.53 1.46
C GLU A 164 -12.14 0.15 1.05
N PHE A 165 -11.98 -0.75 2.02
CA PHE A 165 -11.29 -2.03 1.80
C PHE A 165 -12.09 -3.25 2.25
N GLN A 166 -13.28 -3.07 2.85
CA GLN A 166 -14.11 -4.15 3.38
C GLN A 166 -13.36 -5.04 4.39
N ILE A 167 -12.49 -4.43 5.19
CA ILE A 167 -11.69 -5.11 6.22
C ILE A 167 -11.98 -4.59 7.62
N THR A 168 -11.87 -5.50 8.57
CA THR A 168 -11.86 -5.21 10.01
C THR A 168 -10.55 -5.71 10.59
N PHE A 169 -9.81 -4.83 11.27
CA PHE A 169 -8.64 -5.22 12.03
C PHE A 169 -9.10 -5.65 13.43
N ILE A 170 -9.30 -6.97 13.62
CA ILE A 170 -9.63 -7.52 14.94
C ILE A 170 -8.41 -7.31 15.85
N LYS A 171 -8.63 -6.71 17.02
CA LYS A 171 -7.62 -6.53 18.07
C LYS A 171 -7.38 -7.80 18.86
#